data_AF-A0A3R9NT98-F1
#
_entry.id   AF-A0A3R9NT98-F1
#
_cell.length_a   1.000
_cell.length_b   1.000
_cell.length_c   1.000
_cell.angle_alpha   90.00
_cell.angle_beta   90.00
_cell.angle_gamma   90.00
#
_symmetry.space_group_name_H-M   'P 1'
#
loop_
_entity.id
_entity.type
_entity.pdbx_description
1 polymer ?
#
loop_
_entity_poly.entity_id
_entity_poly.type
_entity_poly.pdbx_seq_one_letter_code
_entity_poly.pdbx_strand_id
1 'polypeptide(L)'
;MIFSCFPLPNQQAVALLGGALLLAGAAARAQTAPVTADEAAVKAVLTQYQQAVQKLDTTGTHHLFTANSQVFESGGVEGTYRHYAAHHLAPELKEFSAFTFSDYKSQVQVDGSYAFATETYTYTIDLRKGPQDKQAKAPIVRRGVATSVLRKNAAGRWQILSTHTSARTPRTKK
;
A
#
# COMPACT_ATOMS: atom_id res chain seq x y z
N MET A 1 -10.83 -0.26 30.28
CA MET A 1 -11.12 1.02 29.59
C MET A 1 -12.32 0.76 28.67
N ILE A 2 -13.55 0.55 29.15
CA ILE A 2 -14.51 1.44 29.83
C ILE A 2 -14.71 2.77 29.09
N PHE A 3 -15.71 2.80 28.22
CA PHE A 3 -16.50 3.99 27.85
C PHE A 3 -17.95 3.61 28.19
N SER A 4 -18.46 4.05 29.35
CA SER A 4 -19.17 5.32 29.59
C SER A 4 -20.62 5.29 29.08
N CYS A 5 -21.50 5.04 30.05
CA CYS A 5 -22.94 5.20 30.03
C CYS A 5 -23.30 6.69 29.97
N PHE A 6 -24.31 7.07 29.17
CA PHE A 6 -24.99 8.37 29.27
C PHE A 6 -26.51 8.12 29.28
N PRO A 7 -27.27 8.74 30.21
CA PRO A 7 -28.73 8.68 30.20
C PRO A 7 -29.31 9.70 29.20
N LEU A 8 -30.39 9.32 28.52
CA LEU A 8 -31.20 10.19 27.67
C LEU A 8 -32.19 11.01 28.51
N PRO A 9 -32.34 12.34 28.29
CA PRO A 9 -33.44 13.09 28.86
C PRO A 9 -34.70 13.06 27.98
N ASN A 10 -35.81 12.73 28.65
CA ASN A 10 -37.18 13.26 28.58
C ASN A 10 -37.68 13.84 27.23
N GLN A 11 -38.69 13.18 26.66
CA GLN A 11 -39.44 13.70 25.50
C GLN A 11 -40.44 14.77 25.96
N GLN A 12 -40.32 15.98 25.40
CA GLN A 12 -41.44 16.91 25.31
C GLN A 12 -41.95 16.95 23.88
N ALA A 13 -43.26 16.74 23.74
CA ALA A 13 -43.98 16.83 22.48
C ALA A 13 -44.06 18.30 22.03
N VAL A 14 -43.53 18.59 20.84
CA VAL A 14 -43.76 19.86 20.15
C VAL A 14 -44.71 19.58 18.99
N ALA A 15 -45.92 20.10 19.09
CA ALA A 15 -46.86 20.16 17.98
C ALA A 15 -46.36 21.20 16.96
N LEU A 16 -45.98 20.74 15.76
CA LEU A 16 -45.61 21.61 14.65
C LEU A 16 -46.75 21.67 13.63
N LEU A 17 -47.34 22.86 13.54
CA LEU A 17 -48.20 23.27 12.44
C LEU A 17 -47.44 23.16 11.12
N GLY A 18 -48.14 22.61 10.12
CA GLY A 18 -47.61 22.31 8.80
C GLY A 18 -47.04 23.53 8.07
N GLY A 19 -45.79 23.40 7.66
CA GLY A 19 -45.22 24.09 6.52
C GLY A 19 -44.49 23.04 5.69
N ALA A 20 -44.96 22.76 4.48
CA ALA A 20 -44.28 21.86 3.55
C ALA A 20 -42.99 22.55 3.06
N LEU A 21 -41.89 22.34 3.79
CA LEU A 21 -40.56 22.74 3.34
C LEU A 21 -40.07 21.70 2.33
N LEU A 22 -40.18 22.02 1.04
CA LEU A 22 -39.57 21.25 -0.04
C LEU A 22 -38.04 21.32 0.12
N LEU A 23 -37.47 20.37 0.88
CA LEU A 23 -36.05 20.07 0.89
C LEU A 23 -35.69 19.50 -0.49
N ALA A 24 -35.36 20.38 -1.43
CA ALA A 24 -34.66 19.98 -2.65
C ALA A 24 -33.29 19.45 -2.24
N GLY A 25 -33.21 18.14 -1.98
CA GLY A 25 -31.95 17.45 -1.75
C GLY A 25 -31.09 17.57 -2.99
N ALA A 26 -30.18 18.54 -3.01
CA ALA A 26 -29.09 18.54 -3.97
C ALA A 26 -28.31 17.24 -3.73
N ALA A 27 -28.49 16.27 -4.63
CA ALA A 27 -27.65 15.09 -4.67
C ALA A 27 -26.21 15.57 -4.91
N ALA A 28 -25.46 15.75 -3.82
CA ALA A 28 -24.04 16.00 -3.85
C ALA A 28 -23.41 14.79 -4.55
N ARG A 29 -23.19 14.92 -5.86
CA ARG A 29 -22.30 14.02 -6.57
C ARG A 29 -20.95 14.20 -5.89
N ALA A 30 -20.51 13.16 -5.17
CA ALA A 30 -19.15 13.08 -4.66
C ALA A 30 -18.21 13.19 -5.87
N GLN A 31 -17.77 14.41 -6.16
CA GLN A 31 -16.74 14.66 -7.15
C GLN A 31 -15.47 14.10 -6.54
N THR A 32 -14.97 13.00 -7.11
CA THR A 32 -13.62 12.53 -6.83
C THR A 32 -12.68 13.70 -7.07
N ALA A 33 -12.04 14.19 -6.01
CA ALA A 33 -11.08 15.28 -6.11
C ALA A 33 -10.02 14.93 -7.18
N PRO A 34 -9.60 15.89 -8.02
CA PRO A 34 -8.60 15.62 -9.03
C PRO A 34 -7.31 15.13 -8.37
N VAL A 35 -6.72 14.07 -8.94
CA VAL A 35 -5.41 13.55 -8.52
C VAL A 35 -4.38 14.66 -8.69
N THR A 36 -3.67 15.00 -7.60
CA THR A 36 -2.64 16.04 -7.65
C THR A 36 -1.38 15.54 -8.37
N ALA A 37 -0.57 16.45 -8.91
CA ALA A 37 0.71 16.09 -9.51
C ALA A 37 1.63 15.35 -8.53
N ASP A 38 1.59 15.71 -7.24
CA ASP A 38 2.35 15.04 -6.19
C ASP A 38 1.82 13.65 -5.88
N GLU A 39 0.49 13.47 -5.83
CA GLU A 39 -0.11 12.14 -5.67
C GLU A 39 0.29 11.22 -6.84
N ALA A 40 0.26 11.73 -8.07
CA ALA A 40 0.70 10.99 -9.25
C ALA A 40 2.20 10.63 -9.18
N ALA A 41 3.06 11.57 -8.75
CA ALA A 41 4.49 11.34 -8.60
C ALA A 41 4.80 10.29 -7.51
N VAL A 42 4.09 10.33 -6.38
CA VAL A 42 4.19 9.30 -5.33
C VAL A 42 3.78 7.93 -5.85
N LYS A 43 2.63 7.84 -6.54
CA LYS A 43 2.20 6.57 -7.17
C LYS A 43 3.21 6.06 -8.20
N ALA A 44 3.89 6.95 -8.91
CA ALA A 44 4.95 6.58 -9.85
C ALA A 44 6.15 5.95 -9.14
N VAL A 45 6.58 6.48 -7.98
CA VAL A 45 7.67 5.87 -7.18
C VAL A 45 7.30 4.46 -6.73
N LEU A 46 6.10 4.26 -6.19
CA LEU A 46 5.61 2.93 -5.76
C LEU A 46 5.55 1.96 -6.94
N THR A 47 5.02 2.41 -8.07
CA THR A 47 4.91 1.61 -9.29
C THR A 47 6.28 1.23 -9.86
N GLN A 48 7.26 2.15 -9.86
CA GLN A 48 8.62 1.86 -10.32
C GLN A 48 9.29 0.79 -9.44
N TYR A 49 9.11 0.85 -8.13
CA TYR A 49 9.59 -0.18 -7.22
C TYR A 49 8.93 -1.53 -7.51
N GLN A 50 7.60 -1.55 -7.65
CA GLN A 50 6.86 -2.76 -8.00
C GLN A 50 7.34 -3.38 -9.31
N GLN A 51 7.54 -2.57 -10.34
CA GLN A 51 8.02 -3.02 -11.65
C GLN A 51 9.42 -3.62 -11.57
N ALA A 52 10.31 -3.07 -10.75
CA ALA A 52 11.64 -3.64 -10.52
C ALA A 52 11.54 -5.04 -9.87
N VAL A 53 10.68 -5.19 -8.86
CA VAL A 53 10.41 -6.50 -8.24
C VAL A 53 9.85 -7.51 -9.26
N GLN A 54 8.88 -7.12 -10.10
CA GLN A 54 8.35 -8.03 -11.13
C GLN A 54 9.38 -8.41 -12.20
N LYS A 55 10.33 -7.51 -12.50
CA LYS A 55 11.45 -7.79 -13.40
C LYS A 55 12.53 -8.67 -12.77
N LEU A 56 12.38 -9.02 -11.48
CA LEU A 56 13.37 -9.74 -10.68
C LEU A 56 14.73 -9.01 -10.64
N ASP A 57 14.72 -7.68 -10.80
CA ASP A 57 15.92 -6.85 -10.87
C ASP A 57 15.72 -5.56 -10.09
N THR A 58 16.46 -5.43 -8.99
CA THR A 58 16.48 -4.25 -8.13
C THR A 58 17.64 -3.31 -8.43
N THR A 59 18.35 -3.52 -9.55
CA THR A 59 19.43 -2.64 -9.95
C THR A 59 18.92 -1.21 -10.12
N GLY A 60 19.62 -0.27 -9.49
CA GLY A 60 19.28 1.14 -9.55
C GLY A 60 18.15 1.60 -8.64
N THR A 61 17.30 0.73 -8.08
CA THR A 61 16.11 1.14 -7.28
C THR A 61 16.42 1.92 -6.01
N HIS A 62 17.68 1.94 -5.57
CA HIS A 62 18.13 2.74 -4.42
C HIS A 62 17.79 4.23 -4.52
N HIS A 63 17.57 4.79 -5.72
CA HIS A 63 17.15 6.18 -5.88
C HIS A 63 15.69 6.42 -5.48
N LEU A 64 14.86 5.37 -5.45
CA LEU A 64 13.45 5.43 -5.04
C LEU A 64 13.29 5.58 -3.52
N PHE A 65 14.37 5.38 -2.76
CA PHE A 65 14.38 5.41 -1.29
C PHE A 65 15.30 6.53 -0.79
N THR A 66 15.00 7.06 0.39
CA THR A 66 15.96 7.93 1.10
C THR A 66 17.17 7.11 1.55
N ALA A 67 18.33 7.75 1.72
CA ALA A 67 19.54 7.06 2.16
C ALA A 67 19.40 6.43 3.56
N ASN A 68 18.62 7.07 4.43
CA ASN A 68 18.28 6.64 5.79
C ASN A 68 16.90 5.95 5.87
N SER A 69 16.46 5.30 4.78
CA SER A 69 15.15 4.64 4.77
C SER A 69 15.05 3.52 5.81
N GLN A 70 13.83 3.11 6.14
CA GLN A 70 13.55 1.97 7.00
C GLN A 70 12.61 0.99 6.30
N VAL A 71 12.98 -0.29 6.30
CA VAL A 71 12.18 -1.38 5.74
C VAL A 71 11.77 -2.32 6.86
N PHE A 72 10.48 -2.66 6.89
CA PHE A 72 9.88 -3.60 7.83
C PHE A 72 9.15 -4.68 7.05
N GLU A 73 9.41 -5.94 7.38
CA GLU A 73 8.76 -7.06 6.71
C GLU A 73 8.41 -8.16 7.71
N SER A 74 7.15 -8.62 7.69
CA SER A 74 6.69 -9.78 8.48
C SER A 74 7.02 -9.72 9.99
N GLY A 75 7.10 -8.51 10.56
CA GLY A 75 7.47 -8.27 11.96
C GLY A 75 8.96 -8.03 12.22
N GLY A 76 9.80 -8.08 11.18
CA GLY A 76 11.22 -7.77 11.22
C GLY A 76 11.53 -6.29 10.96
N VAL A 77 12.72 -5.87 11.42
CA VAL A 77 13.33 -4.58 11.09
C VAL A 77 14.53 -4.86 10.21
N GLU A 78 14.40 -4.62 8.91
CA GLU A 78 15.41 -4.96 7.90
C GLU A 78 16.46 -3.86 7.71
N GLY A 79 16.29 -2.71 8.37
CA GLY A 79 17.18 -1.56 8.26
C GLY A 79 16.96 -0.76 6.97
N THR A 80 18.04 -0.25 6.38
CA THR A 80 17.94 0.61 5.18
C THR A 80 17.56 -0.17 3.93
N TYR A 81 16.94 0.48 2.95
CA TYR A 81 16.61 -0.18 1.68
C TYR A 81 17.85 -0.77 0.99
N ARG A 82 19.02 -0.12 1.08
CA ARG A 82 20.26 -0.68 0.49
C ARG A 82 20.64 -2.01 1.15
N HIS A 83 20.54 -2.08 2.49
CA HIS A 83 20.80 -3.31 3.23
C HIS A 83 19.77 -4.38 2.88
N TYR A 84 18.49 -4.06 3.00
CA TYR A 84 17.38 -4.95 2.65
C TYR A 84 17.49 -5.48 1.22
N ALA A 85 17.76 -4.61 0.24
CA ALA A 85 17.89 -5.01 -1.16
C ALA A 85 19.05 -5.99 -1.38
N ALA A 86 20.20 -5.76 -0.75
CA ALA A 86 21.40 -6.58 -0.94
C ALA A 86 21.34 -7.93 -0.20
N HIS A 87 20.78 -7.95 1.02
CA HIS A 87 20.84 -9.11 1.91
C HIS A 87 19.57 -9.97 1.88
N HIS A 88 18.41 -9.39 1.54
CA HIS A 88 17.13 -10.09 1.56
C HIS A 88 16.53 -10.16 0.15
N LEU A 89 16.11 -9.02 -0.39
CA LEU A 89 15.30 -9.01 -1.61
C LEU A 89 16.04 -9.56 -2.84
N ALA A 90 17.25 -9.08 -3.16
CA ALA A 90 17.95 -9.52 -4.37
C ALA A 90 18.34 -11.01 -4.34
N PRO A 91 18.81 -11.59 -3.21
CA PRO A 91 18.95 -13.05 -3.08
C PRO A 91 17.64 -13.81 -3.33
N GLU A 92 16.54 -13.39 -2.73
CA GLU A 92 15.23 -14.06 -2.90
C GLU A 92 14.76 -14.03 -4.36
N LEU A 93 14.87 -12.88 -5.04
CA LEU A 93 14.46 -12.74 -6.43
C LEU A 93 15.22 -13.67 -7.40
N LYS A 94 16.45 -14.09 -7.05
CA LYS A 94 17.21 -15.06 -7.87
C LYS A 94 16.59 -16.45 -7.86
N GLU A 95 15.89 -16.82 -6.79
CA GLU A 95 15.22 -18.11 -6.66
C GLU A 95 13.91 -18.16 -7.47
N PHE A 96 13.42 -17.00 -7.93
CA PHE A 96 12.16 -16.89 -8.65
C PHE A 96 12.38 -17.00 -10.17
N SER A 97 11.47 -17.68 -10.86
CA SER A 97 11.33 -17.62 -12.31
C SER A 97 10.40 -16.51 -12.75
N ALA A 98 9.41 -16.15 -11.91
CA ALA A 98 8.56 -14.99 -12.12
C ALA A 98 8.01 -14.46 -10.79
N PHE A 99 7.75 -13.15 -10.75
CA PHE A 99 7.02 -12.48 -9.68
C PHE A 99 5.98 -11.56 -10.33
N THR A 100 4.72 -11.69 -9.94
CA THR A 100 3.64 -10.85 -10.49
C THR A 100 2.78 -10.26 -9.39
N PHE A 101 2.40 -8.99 -9.55
CA PHE A 101 1.37 -8.35 -8.75
C PHE A 101 0.04 -8.34 -9.52
N SER A 102 -1.05 -8.57 -8.82
CA SER A 102 -2.42 -8.45 -9.32
C SER A 102 -3.32 -7.81 -8.26
N ASP A 103 -4.54 -7.41 -8.64
CA ASP A 103 -5.50 -6.74 -7.77
C ASP A 103 -4.94 -5.50 -7.06
N TYR A 104 -3.94 -4.85 -7.67
CA TYR A 104 -3.20 -3.76 -7.07
C TYR A 104 -4.10 -2.52 -6.91
N LYS A 105 -4.11 -1.99 -5.69
CA LYS A 105 -4.77 -0.73 -5.34
C LYS A 105 -3.82 0.06 -4.46
N SER A 106 -3.71 1.36 -4.74
CA SER A 106 -2.98 2.30 -3.90
C SER A 106 -3.87 3.47 -3.51
N GLN A 107 -3.79 3.84 -2.24
CA GLN A 107 -4.34 5.08 -1.70
C GLN A 107 -3.16 5.93 -1.26
N VAL A 108 -3.14 7.19 -1.67
CA VAL A 108 -2.06 8.13 -1.36
C VAL A 108 -2.67 9.41 -0.81
N GLN A 109 -2.18 9.85 0.34
CA GLN A 109 -2.47 11.15 0.92
C GLN A 109 -1.18 11.96 0.96
N VAL A 110 -1.18 13.13 0.32
CA VAL A 110 -0.06 14.07 0.35
C VAL A 110 -0.32 15.11 1.43
N ASP A 111 0.68 15.38 2.26
CA ASP A 111 0.68 16.41 3.30
C ASP A 111 2.02 17.19 3.27
N GLY A 112 2.01 18.31 2.56
CA GLY A 112 3.19 19.15 2.35
C GLY A 112 4.35 18.39 1.70
N SER A 113 5.43 18.19 2.45
CA SER A 113 6.64 17.48 1.98
C SER A 113 6.62 15.97 2.25
N TYR A 114 5.52 15.46 2.79
CA TYR A 114 5.33 14.04 3.09
C TYR A 114 4.13 13.47 2.34
N ALA A 115 4.15 12.16 2.13
CA ALA A 115 3.01 11.43 1.63
C ALA A 115 2.89 10.08 2.35
N PHE A 116 1.65 9.65 2.56
CA PHE A 116 1.29 8.40 3.20
C PHE A 116 0.59 7.53 2.17
N ALA A 117 1.13 6.34 1.94
CA ALA A 117 0.60 5.41 0.97
C ALA A 117 0.15 4.12 1.67
N THR A 118 -0.99 3.59 1.25
CA THR A 118 -1.41 2.22 1.56
C THR A 118 -1.61 1.48 0.25
N GLU A 119 -0.99 0.33 0.11
CA GLU A 119 -1.09 -0.55 -1.05
C GLU A 119 -1.72 -1.88 -0.63
N THR A 120 -2.64 -2.37 -1.43
CA THR A 120 -3.14 -3.74 -1.31
C THR A 120 -2.98 -4.44 -2.63
N TYR A 121 -2.55 -5.70 -2.59
CA TYR A 121 -2.28 -6.48 -3.79
C TYR A 121 -2.37 -7.98 -3.49
N THR A 122 -2.47 -8.75 -4.55
CA THR A 122 -2.10 -10.16 -4.57
C THR A 122 -0.73 -10.24 -5.24
N TYR A 123 0.16 -11.09 -4.73
CA TYR A 123 1.37 -11.45 -5.47
C TYR A 123 1.46 -12.96 -5.67
N THR A 124 1.98 -13.34 -6.83
CA THR A 124 2.23 -14.73 -7.22
C THR A 124 3.70 -14.90 -7.53
N ILE A 125 4.31 -15.92 -6.92
CA ILE A 125 5.70 -16.30 -7.12
C ILE A 125 5.73 -17.65 -7.83
N ASP A 126 6.40 -17.69 -8.98
CA ASP A 126 6.82 -18.93 -9.61
C ASP A 126 8.28 -19.19 -9.24
N LEU A 127 8.55 -20.37 -8.66
CA LEU A 127 9.89 -20.78 -8.26
C LEU A 127 10.63 -21.41 -9.44
N ARG A 128 11.94 -21.14 -9.54
CA ARG A 128 12.79 -21.87 -10.48
C ARG A 128 12.75 -23.36 -10.18
N LYS A 129 12.80 -24.16 -11.24
CA LYS A 129 12.94 -25.61 -11.14
C LYS A 129 14.34 -25.93 -10.64
N GLY A 130 14.44 -26.61 -9.49
CA GLY A 130 15.71 -27.11 -8.99
C GLY A 130 16.25 -28.26 -9.85
N PRO A 131 17.56 -28.57 -9.79
CA PRO A 131 18.17 -29.64 -10.60
C PRO A 131 17.52 -31.02 -10.41
N GLN A 132 16.92 -31.27 -9.25
CA GLN A 132 16.29 -32.55 -8.90
C GLN A 132 14.76 -32.54 -9.06
N ASP A 133 14.15 -31.38 -9.32
CA ASP A 133 12.70 -31.30 -9.48
C ASP A 133 12.30 -32.01 -10.78
N LYS A 134 11.29 -32.88 -10.74
CA LYS A 134 10.75 -33.51 -11.96
C LYS A 134 9.84 -32.56 -12.74
N GLN A 135 9.11 -31.71 -12.01
CA GLN A 135 8.15 -30.74 -12.51
C GLN A 135 8.27 -29.41 -11.77
N ALA A 136 7.73 -28.34 -12.33
CA ALA A 136 7.65 -27.05 -11.64
C ALA A 136 6.81 -27.17 -10.36
N LYS A 137 7.20 -26.41 -9.32
CA LYS A 137 6.41 -26.30 -8.08
C LYS A 137 5.15 -25.49 -8.36
N ALA A 138 4.09 -25.75 -7.59
CA ALA A 138 2.89 -24.93 -7.67
C ALA A 138 3.23 -23.47 -7.30
N PRO A 139 2.62 -22.47 -7.99
CA PRO A 139 2.86 -21.06 -7.68
C PRO A 139 2.47 -20.72 -6.24
N ILE A 140 3.27 -19.89 -5.58
CA ILE A 140 2.96 -19.37 -4.25
C ILE A 140 2.13 -18.10 -4.42
N VAL A 141 0.88 -18.13 -3.97
CA VAL A 141 -0.02 -16.96 -3.99
C VAL A 141 -0.19 -16.39 -2.60
N ARG A 142 -0.10 -15.07 -2.48
CA ARG A 142 -0.22 -14.32 -1.23
C ARG A 142 -1.00 -13.04 -1.44
N ARG A 143 -1.77 -12.65 -0.43
CA ARG A 143 -2.43 -11.34 -0.34
C ARG A 143 -1.58 -10.44 0.54
N GLY A 144 -1.06 -9.36 -0.04
CA GLY A 144 -0.20 -8.39 0.60
C GLY A 144 -0.91 -7.09 0.97
N VAL A 145 -0.37 -6.45 1.99
CA VAL A 145 -0.63 -5.04 2.35
C VAL A 145 0.71 -4.39 2.59
N ALA A 146 0.91 -3.20 2.03
CA ALA A 146 2.04 -2.35 2.35
C ALA A 146 1.57 -0.97 2.82
N THR A 147 2.29 -0.39 3.77
CA THR A 147 2.18 1.03 4.12
C THR A 147 3.53 1.70 3.92
N SER A 148 3.53 2.88 3.32
CA SER A 148 4.76 3.61 3.02
C SER A 148 4.63 5.08 3.39
N VAL A 149 5.69 5.64 3.98
CA VAL A 149 5.87 7.08 4.13
C VAL A 149 6.89 7.52 3.10
N LEU A 150 6.55 8.53 2.30
CA LEU A 150 7.44 9.15 1.33
C LEU A 150 7.75 10.58 1.74
N ARG A 151 8.93 11.06 1.36
CA ARG A 151 9.38 12.44 1.56
C ARG A 151 9.80 13.04 0.23
N LYS A 152 9.38 14.27 -0.02
CA LYS A 152 9.84 15.08 -1.15
C LYS A 152 11.17 15.75 -0.78
N ASN A 153 12.20 15.54 -1.58
CA ASN A 153 13.49 16.21 -1.37
C ASN A 153 13.50 17.63 -1.93
N ALA A 154 14.57 18.39 -1.68
CA ALA A 154 14.71 19.78 -2.12
C ALA A 154 14.66 19.96 -3.64
N ALA A 155 14.98 18.91 -4.42
CA ALA A 155 14.86 18.89 -5.87
C ALA A 155 13.46 18.49 -6.36
N GLY A 156 12.48 18.38 -5.46
CA GLY A 156 11.09 18.04 -5.78
C GLY A 156 10.84 16.56 -6.06
N ARG A 157 11.83 15.67 -5.87
CA ARG A 157 11.67 14.23 -6.10
C ARG A 157 11.15 13.53 -4.86
N TRP A 158 10.14 12.69 -5.03
CA TRP A 158 9.60 11.82 -3.99
C TRP A 158 10.48 10.58 -3.81
N GLN A 159 10.70 10.20 -2.54
CA GLN A 159 11.46 9.00 -2.18
C GLN A 159 10.81 8.34 -0.96
N ILE A 160 10.82 7.01 -0.92
CA ILE A 160 10.31 6.22 0.21
C ILE A 160 11.27 6.38 1.40
N LEU A 161 10.73 6.92 2.50
CA LEU A 161 11.41 7.07 3.78
C LEU A 161 11.22 5.83 4.65
N SER A 162 10.02 5.24 4.63
CA SER A 162 9.72 4.04 5.40
C SER A 162 8.72 3.19 4.63
N THR A 163 8.88 1.87 4.67
CA THR A 163 7.87 0.94 4.15
C THR A 163 7.72 -0.26 5.06
N HIS A 164 6.48 -0.71 5.27
CA HIS A 164 6.14 -1.90 6.03
C HIS A 164 5.29 -2.80 5.15
N THR A 165 5.74 -4.04 4.92
CA THR A 165 5.03 -5.07 4.17
C THR A 165 4.56 -6.21 5.06
N SER A 166 3.37 -6.73 4.76
CA SER A 166 2.84 -7.94 5.37
C SER A 166 2.07 -8.76 4.33
N ALA A 167 2.08 -10.08 4.49
CA ALA A 167 1.42 -10.98 3.56
C ALA A 167 0.80 -12.18 4.26
N ARG A 168 -0.25 -12.74 3.67
CA ARG A 168 -0.87 -14.01 4.11
C ARG A 168 -1.39 -14.82 2.94
N THR A 169 -1.63 -16.10 3.15
CA THR A 169 -2.35 -16.95 2.19
C THR A 169 -3.77 -16.40 1.95
N PRO A 170 -4.24 -16.30 0.69
CA PRO A 170 -5.63 -15.94 0.40
C PRO A 170 -6.60 -16.91 1.08
N ARG A 171 -7.75 -16.40 1.54
CA ARG A 171 -8.80 -17.27 2.08
C ARG A 171 -9.49 -17.99 0.93
N THR A 172 -9.80 -19.27 1.10
CA THR A 172 -10.72 -19.97 0.20
C THR A 172 -12.07 -19.25 0.23
N LYS A 173 -12.65 -18.95 -0.94
CA LYS A 173 -14.05 -18.52 -1.00
C LYS A 173 -14.88 -19.69 -0.49
N LYS A 174 -15.67 -19.45 0.55
CA LYS A 174 -16.69 -20.39 1.00
C LYS A 174 -17.87 -20.36 0.05
#